data_AF-A0ABD2W4K9-F1
#
_entry.id   AF-A0ABD2W4K9-F1
#
_cell.length_a   1.000
_cell.length_b   1.000
_cell.length_c   1.000
_cell.angle_alpha   90.00
_cell.angle_beta   90.00
_cell.angle_gamma   90.00
#
_symmetry.space_group_name_H-M   'P 1'
#
loop_
_entity.id
_entity.type
_entity.pdbx_description
1 polymer ?
#
loop_
_entity_poly.entity_id
_entity_poly.type
_entity_poly.pdbx_seq_one_letter_code
_entity_poly.pdbx_strand_id
1 'polypeptide(L)'
;MDQFDNVGIFLQLVAMFLLLIKILTTCDCTGISGRTQALLALSFTSRFLDAPYEFEEHRPIFVVKSMFVTLSYSTLLLIYYVWRSTYQRDLDTFRWELATGACMTLALLSSTQYWDSLVTIMWYFSVYIEAVAIFPQIQLSQKTKYIGRSLFAYVGLFACYRFFYIVHWIYLYLVMGQLSDPFLMVAGTAQCIFTSAYFVWMIKAFNSQYHSEYPYVVRYDLGSQECDDFKDKDLSVIVK
;
A
#
# COMPACT_ATOMS: atom_id res chain seq x y z
N MET A 1 14.48 12.95 13.41
CA MET A 1 13.76 11.75 12.97
C MET A 1 14.14 10.59 13.87
N ASP A 2 13.16 10.04 14.57
CA ASP A 2 13.36 8.87 15.41
C ASP A 2 13.56 7.61 14.56
N GLN A 3 14.18 6.58 15.12
CA GLN A 3 14.52 5.34 14.40
C GLN A 3 13.31 4.68 13.73
N PHE A 4 12.13 4.75 14.35
CA PHE A 4 10.89 4.13 13.83
C PHE A 4 10.33 4.83 12.60
N ASP A 5 10.37 6.16 12.56
CA ASP A 5 9.93 6.96 11.40
C ASP A 5 10.81 6.66 10.17
N ASN A 6 12.13 6.63 10.36
CA ASN A 6 13.09 6.28 9.31
C ASN A 6 12.82 4.87 8.72
N VAL A 7 12.52 3.89 9.57
CA VAL A 7 12.16 2.54 9.12
C VAL A 7 10.86 2.55 8.32
N GLY A 8 9.86 3.33 8.76
CA GLY A 8 8.61 3.53 8.01
C GLY A 8 8.87 4.09 6.60
N ILE A 9 9.59 5.21 6.52
CA ILE A 9 9.95 5.85 5.24
C ILE A 9 10.69 4.87 4.31
N PHE A 10 11.65 4.12 4.86
CA PHE A 10 12.39 3.13 4.10
C PHE A 10 11.50 2.01 3.54
N LEU A 11 10.61 1.46 4.36
CA LEU A 11 9.66 0.42 3.92
C LEU A 11 8.74 0.92 2.81
N GLN A 12 8.25 2.15 2.92
CA GLN A 12 7.40 2.76 1.89
C GLN A 12 8.17 2.93 0.57
N LEU A 13 9.42 3.36 0.63
CA LEU A 13 10.29 3.51 -0.53
C LEU A 13 10.57 2.15 -1.21
N VAL A 14 10.89 1.13 -0.42
CA VAL A 14 11.10 -0.24 -0.91
C VAL A 14 9.83 -0.77 -1.58
N ALA A 15 8.65 -0.53 -1.00
CA ALA A 15 7.38 -0.92 -1.62
C ALA A 15 7.22 -0.31 -3.02
N MET A 16 7.39 1.01 -3.14
CA MET A 16 7.28 1.71 -4.43
C MET A 16 8.30 1.19 -5.45
N PHE A 17 9.52 0.92 -5.00
CA PHE A 17 10.59 0.40 -5.85
C PHE A 17 10.29 -1.02 -6.35
N LEU A 18 9.77 -1.91 -5.50
CA LEU A 18 9.35 -3.26 -5.89
C LEU A 18 8.24 -3.25 -6.93
N LEU A 19 7.26 -2.36 -6.76
CA LEU A 19 6.17 -2.20 -7.72
C LEU A 19 6.72 -1.74 -9.09
N LEU A 20 7.62 -0.75 -9.08
CA LEU A 20 8.25 -0.23 -10.28
C LEU A 20 9.10 -1.31 -10.99
N ILE A 21 9.95 -2.03 -10.26
CA ILE A 21 10.75 -3.13 -10.80
C ILE A 21 9.88 -4.21 -11.41
N LYS A 22 8.75 -4.57 -10.76
CA LYS A 22 7.82 -5.53 -11.34
C LYS A 22 7.37 -5.07 -12.71
N ILE A 23 6.87 -3.83 -12.81
CA ILE A 23 6.34 -3.30 -14.06
C ILE A 23 7.42 -3.24 -15.14
N LEU A 24 8.64 -2.80 -14.80
CA LEU A 24 9.79 -2.74 -15.72
C LEU A 24 10.23 -4.12 -16.20
N THR A 25 10.24 -5.12 -15.32
CA THR A 25 10.76 -6.46 -15.64
C THR A 25 9.73 -7.31 -16.37
N THR A 26 8.46 -7.24 -15.97
CA THR A 26 7.39 -8.04 -16.57
C THR A 26 6.73 -7.36 -17.77
N CYS A 27 7.01 -6.07 -18.01
CA CYS A 27 6.37 -5.28 -19.06
C CYS A 27 4.83 -5.35 -19.01
N ASP A 28 4.29 -5.44 -17.79
CA ASP A 28 2.88 -5.72 -17.55
C ASP A 28 2.39 -5.00 -16.29
N CYS A 29 1.20 -4.41 -16.39
CA CYS A 29 0.52 -3.66 -15.32
C CYS A 29 -0.78 -4.36 -14.86
N THR A 30 -1.01 -5.62 -15.23
CA THR A 30 -2.22 -6.36 -14.84
C THR A 30 -2.40 -6.43 -13.32
N GLY A 31 -3.62 -6.16 -12.85
CA GLY A 31 -3.96 -6.17 -11.41
C GLY A 31 -3.51 -4.94 -10.63
N ILE A 32 -2.87 -3.95 -11.26
CA ILE A 32 -2.44 -2.70 -10.60
C ILE A 32 -3.38 -1.56 -11.00
N SER A 33 -3.91 -0.84 -10.00
CA SER A 33 -4.78 0.31 -10.19
C SER A 33 -3.95 1.55 -10.50
N GLY A 34 -4.12 2.09 -11.71
CA GLY A 34 -3.54 3.37 -12.10
C GLY A 34 -4.10 4.53 -11.28
N ARG A 35 -5.39 4.47 -10.89
CA ARG A 35 -6.03 5.52 -10.07
C ARG A 35 -5.41 5.61 -8.67
N THR A 36 -5.09 4.47 -8.05
CA THR A 36 -4.36 4.41 -6.77
C THR A 36 -3.00 5.09 -6.91
N GLN A 37 -2.23 4.74 -7.94
CA GLN A 37 -0.91 5.33 -8.18
C GLN A 37 -1.02 6.83 -8.47
N ALA A 38 -2.10 7.29 -9.11
CA ALA A 38 -2.35 8.71 -9.38
C ALA A 38 -2.65 9.49 -8.09
N LEU A 39 -3.46 8.94 -7.20
CA LEU A 39 -3.75 9.53 -5.89
C LEU A 39 -2.49 9.59 -5.01
N LEU A 40 -1.66 8.56 -5.03
CA LEU A 40 -0.38 8.54 -4.31
C LEU A 40 0.61 9.58 -4.88
N ALA A 41 0.74 9.69 -6.20
CA ALA A 41 1.58 10.73 -6.80
C ALA A 41 1.09 12.14 -6.42
N LEU A 42 -0.23 12.37 -6.45
CA LEU A 42 -0.83 13.64 -6.04
C LEU A 42 -0.58 13.94 -4.54
N SER A 43 -0.63 12.92 -3.68
CA SER A 43 -0.23 13.04 -2.27
C SER A 43 1.22 13.49 -2.14
N PHE A 44 2.17 12.82 -2.77
CA PHE A 44 3.59 13.17 -2.65
C PHE A 44 3.90 14.56 -3.22
N THR A 45 3.30 14.93 -4.35
CA THR A 45 3.46 16.27 -4.93
C THR A 45 2.94 17.37 -4.00
N SER A 46 1.78 17.17 -3.38
CA SER A 46 1.21 18.15 -2.44
C SER A 46 1.97 18.20 -1.10
N ARG A 47 2.50 17.07 -0.63
CA ARG A 47 3.28 16.99 0.61
C ARG A 47 4.64 17.67 0.53
N PHE A 48 5.30 17.55 -0.62
CA PHE A 48 6.69 17.98 -0.80
C PHE A 48 6.81 19.30 -1.56
N LEU A 49 5.78 20.16 -1.50
CA LEU A 49 5.84 21.52 -2.06
C LEU A 49 6.91 22.39 -1.41
N ASP A 50 7.32 22.04 -0.19
CA ASP A 50 8.40 22.67 0.57
C ASP A 50 9.80 22.19 0.16
N ALA A 51 9.92 21.10 -0.61
CA ALA A 51 11.20 20.49 -0.95
C ALA A 51 12.24 21.44 -1.57
N PRO A 52 11.89 22.40 -2.46
CA PRO A 52 12.87 23.34 -3.01
C PRO A 52 13.57 24.19 -1.94
N TYR A 53 12.88 24.51 -0.84
CA TYR A 53 13.47 25.28 0.26
C TYR A 53 14.44 24.45 1.09
N GLU A 54 14.20 23.14 1.20
CA GLU A 54 15.07 22.21 1.94
C GLU A 54 16.36 21.84 1.19
N PHE A 55 16.48 22.15 -0.11
CA PHE A 55 17.70 21.89 -0.86
C PHE A 55 18.92 22.59 -0.26
N GLU A 56 18.71 23.82 0.22
CA GLU A 56 19.77 24.63 0.83
C GLU A 56 20.07 24.19 2.27
N GLU A 57 19.06 23.73 2.99
CA GLU A 57 19.17 23.41 4.41
C GLU A 57 19.63 21.97 4.65
N HIS A 58 19.01 20.98 4.00
CA HIS A 58 19.20 19.54 4.26
C HIS A 58 19.10 18.70 2.97
N ARG A 59 20.20 18.64 2.21
CA ARG A 59 20.31 17.81 0.99
C ARG A 59 19.83 16.36 1.10
N PRO A 60 20.12 15.56 2.16
CA PRO A 60 19.66 14.18 2.18
C PRO A 60 18.13 14.05 2.22
N ILE A 61 17.43 14.98 2.88
CA ILE A 61 15.96 14.98 2.95
C ILE A 61 15.39 15.34 1.58
N PHE A 62 15.96 16.34 0.92
CA PHE A 62 15.61 16.69 -0.46
C PHE A 62 15.73 15.50 -1.41
N VAL A 63 16.83 14.75 -1.33
CA VAL A 63 17.04 13.55 -2.18
C VAL A 63 15.93 12.53 -1.94
N VAL A 64 15.60 12.21 -0.70
CA VAL A 64 14.53 11.25 -0.37
C VAL A 64 13.18 11.73 -0.90
N LYS A 65 12.80 12.99 -0.65
CA LYS A 65 11.55 13.59 -1.16
C LYS A 65 11.49 13.52 -2.70
N SER A 66 12.59 13.85 -3.38
CA SER A 66 12.68 13.77 -4.84
C SER A 66 12.52 12.34 -5.36
N MET A 67 13.08 11.33 -4.67
CA MET A 67 12.92 9.92 -5.04
C MET A 67 11.46 9.48 -4.98
N PHE A 68 10.71 9.85 -3.94
CA PHE A 68 9.28 9.55 -3.85
C PHE A 68 8.49 10.11 -5.04
N VAL A 69 8.73 11.38 -5.38
CA VAL A 69 8.08 12.03 -6.51
C VAL A 69 8.47 11.35 -7.82
N THR A 70 9.77 11.16 -8.09
CA THR A 70 10.24 10.53 -9.33
C THR A 70 9.73 9.10 -9.49
N LEU A 71 9.75 8.27 -8.44
CA LEU A 71 9.25 6.89 -8.48
C LEU A 71 7.74 6.82 -8.74
N SER A 72 6.96 7.69 -8.09
CA SER A 72 5.50 7.73 -8.28
C SER A 72 5.12 8.16 -9.71
N TYR A 73 5.72 9.23 -10.23
CA TYR A 73 5.48 9.65 -11.62
C TYR A 73 6.03 8.66 -12.64
N SER A 74 7.17 8.01 -12.38
CA SER A 74 7.69 6.95 -13.25
C SER A 74 6.68 5.80 -13.33
N THR A 75 6.14 5.34 -12.20
CA THR A 75 5.11 4.30 -12.16
C THR A 75 3.87 4.70 -12.98
N LEU A 76 3.43 5.95 -12.88
CA LEU A 76 2.32 6.48 -13.67
C LEU A 76 2.60 6.50 -15.17
N LEU A 77 3.77 6.97 -15.58
CA LEU A 77 4.17 7.00 -16.98
C LEU A 77 4.15 5.59 -17.59
N LEU A 78 4.64 4.62 -16.82
CA LEU A 78 4.67 3.22 -17.21
C LEU A 78 3.26 2.62 -17.36
N ILE A 79 2.34 2.93 -16.45
CA ILE A 79 0.96 2.42 -16.50
C ILE A 79 0.15 3.08 -17.62
N TYR A 80 0.20 4.41 -17.75
CA TYR A 80 -0.70 5.15 -18.64
C TYR A 80 -0.18 5.32 -20.06
N TYR A 81 1.13 5.29 -20.28
CA TYR A 81 1.73 5.53 -21.59
C TYR A 81 2.45 4.30 -22.15
N VAL A 82 3.37 3.69 -21.40
CA VAL A 82 4.23 2.62 -21.93
C VAL A 82 3.48 1.29 -22.06
N TRP A 83 2.89 0.79 -20.97
CA TRP A 83 2.19 -0.50 -20.91
C TRP A 83 0.68 -0.34 -20.79
N ARG A 84 0.14 0.72 -21.41
CA ARG A 84 -1.28 1.06 -21.43
C ARG A 84 -2.17 -0.10 -21.89
N SER A 85 -1.69 -0.96 -22.79
CA SER A 85 -2.45 -2.11 -23.31
C SER A 85 -2.78 -3.15 -22.25
N THR A 86 -1.94 -3.30 -21.23
CA THR A 86 -2.15 -4.24 -20.11
C THR A 86 -2.96 -3.65 -18.97
N TYR A 87 -3.18 -2.34 -18.98
CA TYR A 87 -3.92 -1.65 -17.94
C TYR A 87 -5.44 -1.87 -18.08
N GLN A 88 -6.04 -2.46 -17.05
CA GLN A 88 -7.46 -2.85 -17.00
C GLN A 88 -8.38 -1.65 -16.67
N ARG A 89 -8.42 -0.66 -17.57
CA ARG A 89 -9.17 0.60 -17.37
C ARG A 89 -10.67 0.39 -17.11
N ASP A 90 -11.27 -0.63 -17.72
CA ASP A 90 -12.71 -0.91 -17.61
C ASP A 90 -13.09 -1.44 -16.22
N LEU A 91 -12.14 -2.04 -15.51
CA LEU A 91 -12.35 -2.55 -14.16
C LEU A 91 -12.04 -1.49 -13.10
N ASP A 92 -11.07 -0.61 -13.35
CA ASP A 92 -10.72 0.51 -12.47
C ASP A 92 -11.71 1.68 -12.64
N THR A 93 -12.87 1.59 -12.00
CA THR A 93 -13.99 2.55 -12.12
C THR A 93 -14.22 3.41 -10.86
N PHE A 94 -13.23 3.49 -9.96
CA PHE A 94 -13.39 4.22 -8.69
C PHE A 94 -13.51 5.73 -8.93
N ARG A 95 -14.57 6.38 -8.43
CA ARG A 95 -14.81 7.84 -8.60
C ARG A 95 -13.89 8.67 -7.72
N TRP A 96 -12.62 8.73 -8.11
CA TRP A 96 -11.55 9.45 -7.43
C TRP A 96 -11.81 10.97 -7.34
N GLU A 97 -12.62 11.55 -8.21
CA GLU A 97 -12.98 12.98 -8.21
C GLU A 97 -13.73 13.38 -6.92
N LEU A 98 -14.66 12.53 -6.48
CA LEU A 98 -15.40 12.74 -5.23
C LEU A 98 -14.49 12.59 -4.01
N ALA A 99 -13.57 11.62 -4.06
CA ALA A 99 -12.60 11.40 -2.98
C ALA A 99 -11.65 12.59 -2.84
N THR A 100 -11.10 13.11 -3.96
CA THR A 100 -10.22 14.28 -3.94
C THR A 100 -10.95 15.54 -3.48
N GLY A 101 -12.20 15.74 -3.91
CA GLY A 101 -13.03 16.86 -3.46
C GLY A 101 -13.29 16.81 -1.95
N ALA A 102 -13.66 15.65 -1.42
CA ALA A 102 -13.87 15.47 0.02
C ALA A 102 -12.58 15.70 0.83
N CYS A 103 -11.43 15.20 0.36
CA CYS A 103 -10.14 15.42 1.01
C CYS A 103 -9.75 16.89 1.03
N MET A 104 -10.02 17.64 -0.04
CA MET A 104 -9.75 19.08 -0.10
C MET A 104 -10.62 19.86 0.89
N THR A 105 -11.92 19.53 0.97
CA THR A 105 -12.83 20.14 1.95
C THR A 105 -12.37 19.85 3.38
N LEU A 106 -11.98 18.61 3.69
CA LEU A 106 -11.45 18.27 5.01
C LEU A 106 -10.14 19.00 5.33
N ALA A 107 -9.25 19.16 4.35
CA ALA A 107 -8.01 19.91 4.52
C ALA A 107 -8.26 21.38 4.89
N LEU A 108 -9.22 22.03 4.22
CA LEU A 108 -9.63 23.41 4.51
C LEU A 108 -10.30 23.56 5.88
N LEU A 109 -11.00 22.53 6.35
CA LEU A 109 -11.62 22.54 7.69
C LEU A 109 -10.59 22.27 8.80
N SER A 110 -9.55 21.50 8.51
CA SER A 110 -8.46 21.20 9.45
C SER A 110 -7.45 22.34 9.59
N SER A 111 -7.25 23.16 8.55
CA SER A 111 -6.54 24.43 8.69
C SER A 111 -7.39 25.38 9.54
N THR A 112 -7.09 25.46 10.83
CA THR A 112 -7.86 26.26 11.80
C THR A 112 -7.73 27.76 11.59
N GLN A 113 -6.79 28.20 10.74
CA GLN A 113 -6.62 29.60 10.36
C GLN A 113 -6.96 29.80 8.88
N TYR A 114 -7.91 30.68 8.60
CA TYR A 114 -8.35 31.04 7.24
C TYR A 114 -7.23 31.62 6.33
N TRP A 115 -6.05 31.85 6.89
CA TRP A 115 -4.84 32.36 6.22
C TRP A 115 -3.63 31.44 6.37
N ASP A 116 -3.85 30.16 6.65
CA ASP A 116 -2.75 29.20 6.60
C ASP A 116 -2.13 29.19 5.19
N SER A 117 -0.80 29.10 5.14
CA SER A 117 -0.06 29.02 3.88
C SER A 117 -0.63 27.92 3.01
N LEU A 118 -0.67 28.14 1.69
CA LEU A 118 -1.05 27.12 0.70
C LEU A 118 -0.33 25.79 0.97
N VAL A 119 0.92 25.87 1.45
CA VAL A 119 1.73 24.71 1.85
C VAL A 119 1.08 23.90 2.97
N THR A 120 0.55 24.54 4.01
CA THR A 120 -0.12 23.87 5.14
C THR A 120 -1.42 23.18 4.68
N ILE A 121 -2.23 23.85 3.87
CA ILE A 121 -3.47 23.26 3.33
C ILE A 121 -3.14 22.04 2.46
N MET A 122 -2.14 22.17 1.58
CA MET A 122 -1.68 21.08 0.73
C MET A 122 -1.05 19.93 1.54
N TRP A 123 -0.42 20.23 2.67
CA TRP A 123 0.08 19.23 3.59
C TRP A 123 -1.06 18.40 4.19
N TYR A 124 -2.10 19.03 4.75
CA TYR A 124 -3.29 18.31 5.26
C TYR A 124 -4.00 17.53 4.15
N PHE A 125 -4.16 18.15 2.98
CA PHE A 125 -4.72 17.48 1.81
C PHE A 125 -3.94 16.21 1.45
N SER A 126 -2.60 16.27 1.46
CA SER A 126 -1.74 15.12 1.18
C SER A 126 -1.98 13.96 2.14
N VAL A 127 -2.23 14.25 3.42
CA VAL A 127 -2.47 13.25 4.46
C VAL A 127 -3.82 12.55 4.21
N TYR A 128 -4.88 13.31 3.97
CA TYR A 128 -6.20 12.74 3.71
C TYR A 128 -6.26 11.95 2.41
N ILE A 129 -5.66 12.47 1.33
CA ILE A 129 -5.69 11.79 0.03
C ILE A 129 -4.89 10.48 0.07
N GLU A 130 -3.78 10.42 0.81
CA GLU A 130 -3.01 9.18 0.99
C GLU A 130 -3.81 8.12 1.74
N ALA A 131 -4.58 8.53 2.75
CA ALA A 131 -5.42 7.62 3.53
C ALA A 131 -6.48 6.91 2.68
N VAL A 132 -7.04 7.61 1.70
CA VAL A 132 -8.06 7.06 0.77
C VAL A 132 -7.47 6.47 -0.50
N ALA A 133 -6.18 6.70 -0.78
CA ALA A 133 -5.54 6.32 -2.03
C ALA A 133 -5.58 4.82 -2.31
N ILE A 134 -5.69 3.98 -1.28
CA ILE A 134 -5.74 2.51 -1.43
C ILE A 134 -7.08 2.00 -2.01
N PHE A 135 -8.17 2.77 -1.90
CA PHE A 135 -9.51 2.30 -2.27
C PHE A 135 -9.70 1.85 -3.73
N PRO A 136 -9.18 2.56 -4.75
CA PRO A 136 -9.28 2.09 -6.12
C PRO A 136 -8.64 0.71 -6.33
N GLN A 137 -7.50 0.45 -5.66
CA GLN A 137 -6.81 -0.84 -5.71
C GLN A 137 -7.65 -1.96 -5.08
N ILE A 138 -8.32 -1.68 -3.95
CA ILE A 138 -9.24 -2.63 -3.31
C ILE A 138 -10.36 -3.00 -4.28
N GLN A 139 -11.02 -1.99 -4.87
CA GLN A 139 -12.12 -2.20 -5.81
C GLN A 139 -11.67 -2.98 -7.05
N LEU A 140 -10.49 -2.67 -7.61
CA LEU A 140 -9.93 -3.39 -8.75
C LEU A 140 -9.65 -4.86 -8.40
N SER A 141 -9.06 -5.11 -7.23
CA SER A 141 -8.72 -6.47 -6.79
C SER A 141 -9.97 -7.32 -6.57
N GLN A 142 -11.03 -6.73 -6.03
CA GLN A 142 -12.31 -7.42 -5.83
C GLN A 142 -13.00 -7.78 -7.16
N LYS A 143 -12.89 -6.93 -8.18
CA LYS A 143 -13.47 -7.17 -9.51
C LYS A 143 -12.68 -8.17 -10.33
N THR A 144 -11.35 -8.05 -10.34
CA THR A 144 -10.45 -8.93 -11.10
C THR A 144 -10.33 -10.31 -10.47
N LYS A 145 -10.53 -10.42 -9.14
CA LYS A 145 -10.26 -11.62 -8.33
C LYS A 145 -8.85 -12.18 -8.55
N TYR A 146 -7.92 -11.30 -8.93
CA TYR A 146 -6.53 -11.64 -9.21
C TYR A 146 -5.62 -10.79 -8.35
N ILE A 147 -4.65 -11.44 -7.69
CA ILE A 147 -3.64 -10.81 -6.88
C ILE A 147 -2.27 -11.30 -7.35
N GLY A 148 -1.48 -10.39 -7.91
CA GLY A 148 -0.10 -10.67 -8.28
C GLY A 148 0.81 -10.77 -7.05
N ARG A 149 1.84 -11.61 -7.11
CA ARG A 149 2.82 -11.79 -6.00
C ARG A 149 3.49 -10.48 -5.59
N SER A 150 3.91 -9.67 -6.56
CA SER A 150 4.53 -8.37 -6.29
C SER A 150 3.56 -7.35 -5.68
N LEU A 151 2.27 -7.39 -6.09
CA LEU A 151 1.24 -6.57 -5.47
C LEU A 151 1.05 -6.97 -4.00
N PHE A 152 1.01 -8.28 -3.72
CA PHE A 152 0.93 -8.79 -2.35
C PHE A 152 2.08 -8.28 -1.48
N ALA A 153 3.32 -8.37 -1.97
CA ALA A 153 4.49 -7.85 -1.26
C ALA A 153 4.45 -6.32 -1.09
N TYR A 154 4.08 -5.59 -2.14
CA TYR A 154 3.91 -4.13 -2.11
C TYR A 154 2.92 -3.70 -1.03
N VAL A 155 1.71 -4.28 -1.01
CA VAL A 155 0.68 -3.93 -0.02
C VAL A 155 1.09 -4.35 1.39
N GLY A 156 1.79 -5.48 1.54
CA GLY A 156 2.32 -5.91 2.83
C GLY A 156 3.33 -4.92 3.41
N LEU A 157 4.31 -4.47 2.62
CA LEU A 157 5.25 -3.42 3.03
C LEU A 157 4.54 -2.07 3.27
N PHE A 158 3.52 -1.77 2.46
CA PHE A 158 2.65 -0.61 2.65
C PHE A 158 1.83 -0.71 3.97
N ALA A 159 1.47 -1.89 4.43
CA ALA A 159 0.86 -2.05 5.76
C ALA A 159 1.90 -1.84 6.87
N CYS A 160 3.10 -2.41 6.70
CA CYS A 160 4.17 -2.32 7.68
C CYS A 160 4.62 -0.87 7.94
N TYR A 161 4.79 -0.02 6.93
CA TYR A 161 5.21 1.35 7.20
C TYR A 161 4.19 2.10 8.06
N ARG A 162 2.88 1.93 7.82
CA ARG A 162 1.83 2.57 8.64
C ARG A 162 1.84 2.08 10.08
N PHE A 163 2.09 0.79 10.27
CA PHE A 163 2.26 0.23 11.59
C PHE A 163 3.42 0.90 12.35
N PHE A 164 4.59 1.07 11.71
CA PHE A 164 5.74 1.75 12.33
C PHE A 164 5.47 3.22 12.64
N TYR A 165 4.70 3.94 11.81
CA TYR A 165 4.26 5.30 12.12
C TYR A 165 3.37 5.39 13.37
N ILE A 166 2.45 4.44 13.55
CA ILE A 166 1.61 4.41 14.76
C ILE A 166 2.48 4.10 16.00
N VAL A 167 3.41 3.15 15.88
CA VAL A 167 4.36 2.86 16.97
C VAL A 167 5.20 4.09 17.32
N HIS A 168 5.64 4.85 16.32
CA HIS A 168 6.36 6.10 16.53
C HIS A 168 5.50 7.14 17.28
N TRP A 169 4.22 7.31 16.94
CA TRP A 169 3.33 8.21 17.68
C TRP A 169 3.10 7.77 19.13
N ILE A 170 2.98 6.46 19.38
CA ILE A 170 2.88 5.92 20.74
C ILE A 170 4.16 6.18 21.51
N TYR A 171 5.33 5.96 20.90
CA TYR A 171 6.63 6.26 21.50
C TYR A 171 6.76 7.74 21.87
N LEU A 172 6.38 8.63 20.96
CA LEU A 172 6.41 10.07 21.17
C LEU A 172 5.54 10.49 22.37
N TYR A 173 4.34 9.92 22.47
CA TYR A 173 3.42 10.19 23.57
C TYR A 173 3.97 9.67 24.92
N LEU A 174 4.43 8.42 24.97
CA LEU A 174 4.84 7.76 26.21
C LEU A 174 6.19 8.26 26.75
N VAL A 175 7.16 8.53 25.85
CA VAL A 175 8.54 8.84 26.24
C VAL A 175 8.81 10.34 26.22
N MET A 176 8.33 11.05 25.19
CA MET A 176 8.62 12.48 25.02
C MET A 176 7.51 13.38 25.55
N GLY A 177 6.34 12.83 25.90
CA GLY A 177 5.17 13.59 26.34
C GLY A 177 4.61 14.52 25.26
N GLN A 178 5.00 14.33 23.99
CA GLN A 178 4.61 15.15 22.86
C GLN A 178 3.44 14.49 22.13
N LEU A 179 2.36 15.25 21.93
CA LEU A 179 1.22 14.84 21.12
C LEU A 179 1.43 15.30 19.67
N SER A 180 1.42 14.34 18.75
CA SER A 180 1.32 14.63 17.32
C SER A 180 -0.01 15.32 16.99
N ASP A 181 -0.06 15.98 15.83
CA ASP A 181 -1.29 16.57 15.32
C ASP A 181 -2.45 15.54 15.32
N PRO A 182 -3.57 15.79 16.01
CA PRO A 182 -4.72 14.88 16.07
C PRO A 182 -5.26 14.51 14.69
N PHE A 183 -5.27 15.43 13.72
CA PHE A 183 -5.77 15.16 12.37
C PHE A 183 -4.88 14.15 11.65
N LEU A 184 -3.56 14.27 11.80
CA LEU A 184 -2.58 13.32 11.28
C LEU A 184 -2.78 11.93 11.90
N MET A 185 -2.98 11.86 13.21
CA MET A 185 -3.19 10.61 13.93
C MET A 185 -4.46 9.89 13.47
N VAL A 186 -5.57 10.63 13.35
CA VAL A 186 -6.85 10.06 12.88
C VAL A 186 -6.73 9.54 11.46
N ALA A 187 -6.18 10.34 10.55
CA ALA A 187 -6.03 9.95 9.15
C ALA A 187 -5.10 8.73 8.97
N GLY A 188 -3.94 8.72 9.62
CA GLY A 188 -3.02 7.58 9.50
C GLY A 188 -3.51 6.33 10.22
N THR A 189 -4.28 6.46 11.30
CA THR A 189 -4.95 5.31 11.94
C THR A 189 -6.02 4.73 11.00
N ALA A 190 -6.85 5.58 10.39
CA ALA A 190 -7.84 5.14 9.40
C ALA A 190 -7.18 4.41 8.22
N GLN A 191 -6.09 4.96 7.69
CA GLN A 191 -5.31 4.33 6.62
C GLN A 191 -4.74 2.98 7.03
N CYS A 192 -4.21 2.86 8.25
CA CYS A 192 -3.70 1.61 8.78
C CYS A 192 -4.80 0.55 8.85
N ILE A 193 -6.00 0.91 9.33
CA ILE A 193 -7.16 0.02 9.38
C ILE A 193 -7.55 -0.44 7.97
N PHE A 194 -7.71 0.48 7.02
CA PHE A 194 -8.10 0.12 5.65
C PHE A 194 -7.08 -0.77 4.96
N THR A 195 -5.79 -0.44 5.09
CA THR A 195 -4.70 -1.22 4.48
C THR A 195 -4.58 -2.60 5.12
N SER A 196 -4.69 -2.70 6.44
CA SER A 196 -4.60 -3.98 7.16
C SER A 196 -5.80 -4.87 6.85
N ALA A 197 -7.01 -4.32 6.82
CA ALA A 197 -8.21 -5.05 6.42
C ALA A 197 -8.11 -5.58 4.98
N TYR A 198 -7.60 -4.75 4.07
CA TYR A 198 -7.33 -5.17 2.71
C TYR A 198 -6.27 -6.27 2.64
N PHE A 199 -5.17 -6.17 3.38
CA PHE A 199 -4.12 -7.18 3.42
C PHE A 199 -4.63 -8.53 3.95
N VAL A 200 -5.45 -8.54 5.00
CA VAL A 200 -6.10 -9.76 5.51
C VAL A 200 -7.01 -10.39 4.45
N TRP A 201 -7.77 -9.59 3.71
CA TRP A 201 -8.56 -10.07 2.58
C TRP A 201 -7.66 -10.64 1.46
N MET A 202 -6.53 -9.99 1.16
CA MET A 202 -5.58 -10.47 0.16
C MET A 202 -4.97 -11.82 0.52
N ILE A 203 -4.64 -12.08 1.79
CA ILE A 203 -4.12 -13.39 2.23
C ILE A 203 -5.11 -14.50 1.86
N LYS A 204 -6.39 -14.32 2.18
CA LYS A 204 -7.45 -15.29 1.87
C LYS A 204 -7.60 -15.48 0.36
N ALA A 205 -7.66 -14.38 -0.39
CA ALA A 205 -7.83 -14.40 -1.84
C ALA A 205 -6.62 -15.01 -2.56
N PHE A 206 -5.39 -14.70 -2.11
CA PHE A 206 -4.15 -15.23 -2.67
C PHE A 206 -4.03 -16.75 -2.45
N ASN A 207 -4.36 -17.23 -1.26
CA ASN A 207 -4.43 -18.67 -0.98
C ASN A 207 -5.46 -19.36 -1.88
N SER A 208 -6.66 -18.78 -2.00
CA SER A 208 -7.70 -19.30 -2.89
C SER A 208 -7.28 -19.33 -4.36
N GLN A 209 -6.57 -18.29 -4.83
CA GLN A 209 -6.05 -18.22 -6.19
C GLN A 209 -4.99 -19.31 -6.43
N TYR A 210 -4.07 -19.50 -5.49
CA TYR A 210 -3.03 -20.53 -5.57
C TYR A 210 -3.63 -21.94 -5.69
N HIS A 211 -4.67 -22.24 -4.92
CA HIS A 211 -5.38 -23.53 -5.00
C HIS A 211 -6.08 -23.75 -6.34
N SER A 212 -6.61 -22.69 -6.97
CA SER A 212 -7.24 -22.78 -8.29
C SER A 212 -6.22 -23.00 -9.41
N GLU A 213 -5.00 -22.45 -9.27
CA GLU A 213 -3.94 -22.53 -10.27
C GLU A 213 -3.17 -23.87 -10.22
N TYR A 214 -3.09 -24.50 -9.04
CA TYR A 214 -2.37 -25.78 -8.82
C TYR A 214 -3.24 -26.85 -8.13
N PRO A 215 -4.31 -27.36 -8.78
CA PRO A 215 -5.29 -28.26 -8.14
C PRO A 215 -4.72 -29.64 -7.72
N TYR A 216 -3.57 -30.04 -8.27
CA TYR A 216 -2.96 -31.35 -8.02
C TYR A 216 -2.06 -31.40 -6.79
N VAL A 217 -1.54 -30.26 -6.31
CA VAL A 217 -0.59 -30.23 -5.17
C VAL A 217 -1.31 -30.59 -3.85
N VAL A 218 -2.57 -30.17 -3.68
CA VAL A 218 -3.36 -30.45 -2.45
C VAL A 218 -3.83 -31.90 -2.36
N ARG A 219 -4.06 -32.58 -3.50
CA ARG A 219 -4.53 -33.98 -3.47
C ARG A 219 -3.49 -34.94 -2.91
N TYR A 220 -2.20 -34.64 -3.01
CA TYR A 220 -1.16 -35.49 -2.43
C TYR A 220 -1.14 -35.43 -0.90
N ASP A 221 -1.47 -34.28 -0.30
CA ASP A 221 -1.53 -34.16 1.17
C ASP A 221 -2.75 -34.87 1.78
N LEU A 222 -3.83 -35.06 1.01
CA LEU A 222 -4.99 -35.87 1.41
C LEU A 222 -4.81 -37.36 1.09
N GLY A 223 -4.04 -37.70 0.05
CA GLY A 223 -3.72 -39.09 -0.32
C GLY A 223 -2.65 -39.74 0.56
N SER A 224 -1.86 -38.96 1.31
CA SER A 224 -0.91 -39.52 2.28
C SER A 224 -1.56 -39.96 3.60
N GLN A 225 -2.72 -39.39 3.98
CA GLN A 225 -3.44 -39.85 5.18
C GLN A 225 -4.18 -41.17 4.97
N GLU A 226 -4.67 -41.48 3.76
CA GLU A 226 -5.29 -42.79 3.48
C GLU A 226 -4.26 -43.93 3.36
N CYS A 227 -3.00 -43.61 3.02
CA CYS A 227 -1.94 -44.61 2.90
C CYS A 227 -1.41 -45.09 4.28
N ASP A 228 -1.55 -44.27 5.32
CA ASP A 228 -1.18 -44.64 6.69
C ASP A 228 -2.26 -45.50 7.37
N ASP A 229 -3.56 -45.28 7.08
CA ASP A 229 -4.65 -46.14 7.59
C ASP A 229 -4.71 -47.51 6.88
N PHE A 230 -4.18 -47.62 5.65
CA PHE A 230 -4.05 -48.90 4.97
C PHE A 230 -2.88 -49.75 5.50
N LYS A 231 -1.83 -49.13 6.04
CA LYS A 231 -0.69 -49.86 6.63
C LYS A 231 -0.98 -50.46 8.00
N ASP A 232 -1.85 -49.85 8.80
CA ASP A 232 -2.17 -50.37 10.15
C ASP A 232 -3.18 -51.53 10.15
N LYS A 233 -4.02 -51.67 9.11
CA LYS A 233 -4.96 -52.80 9.03
C LYS A 233 -4.31 -54.12 8.59
N ASP A 234 -3.33 -54.08 7.68
CA ASP A 234 -2.70 -55.30 7.15
C ASP A 234 -1.60 -55.88 8.06
N LEU A 235 -1.03 -55.11 8.99
CA LEU A 235 -0.03 -55.63 9.94
C LEU A 235 -0.63 -56.45 11.11
N SER A 236 -1.93 -56.35 11.35
CA SER A 236 -2.62 -57.11 12.40
C SER A 236 -2.95 -58.56 12.02
N VAL A 237 -2.77 -58.94 10.75
CA VAL A 237 -3.09 -60.29 10.23
C VAL A 237 -1.85 -61.18 10.08
N ILE A 238 -0.64 -60.60 10.12
CA ILE A 238 0.61 -61.34 9.84
C ILE A 238 1.40 -61.73 11.11
N VAL A 239 1.02 -61.23 12.29
CA VAL A 239 1.62 -61.68 13.56
C VAL A 239 0.69 -62.67 14.25
N LYS A 240 0.78 -63.93 13.82
CA LYS A 240 0.28 -65.11 14.53
C LYS A 240 1.40 -66.14 14.65
#